data_AF-A0A7C6AGP2-F1
#
_entry.id   AF-A0A7C6AGP2-F1
#
_cell.length_a   1.000
_cell.length_b   1.000
_cell.length_c   1.000
_cell.angle_alpha   90.00
_cell.angle_beta   90.00
_cell.angle_gamma   90.00
#
_symmetry.space_group_name_H-M   'P 1'
#
loop_
_entity.id
_entity.type
_entity.pdbx_description
1 polymer ?
#
loop_
_entity_poly.entity_id
_entity_poly.type
_entity_poly.pdbx_seq_one_letter_code
_entity_poly.pdbx_strand_id
1 'polypeptide(L)'
;MALRIGVREGFRTIIRSRSLFILSLLVAAISFYLLSIFGLVTLNLYKMANLLDEKIEIIAFLEERADIQWLKNSIKKINGVQDVVYVSADAALKQLQEEVSETKEIVRVFEDNPLPASIRIKLEPQYRNTKGLEEISKKILLLKGVKDTIYGGELVEQLKKITNIMLFFDIGLLIIITLSVIFVIFQTIKLTIFAHATEIEIMKLVGATDTFITIPFVFQGLIQGILGGIIAFILLVITVRIASSFFNIPFFPRPLFFLGSILFGMVFGIIGSSIALRRFLK
;
A
#
# COMPACT_ATOMS: atom_id res chain seq x y z
N MET A 1 37.27 2.82 20.76
CA MET A 1 37.17 2.17 22.09
C MET A 1 35.84 2.49 22.79
N ALA A 2 35.44 3.78 22.87
CA ALA A 2 34.18 4.21 23.50
C ALA A 2 32.91 3.56 22.93
N LEU A 3 32.80 3.40 21.60
CA LEU A 3 31.62 2.80 20.96
C LEU A 3 31.41 1.31 21.34
N ARG A 4 32.50 0.53 21.44
CA ARG A 4 32.46 -0.89 21.82
C ARG A 4 32.08 -1.08 23.29
N ILE A 5 32.51 -0.16 24.16
CA ILE A 5 32.15 -0.14 25.59
C ILE A 5 30.68 0.26 25.74
N GLY A 6 30.23 1.29 25.03
CA GLY A 6 28.84 1.75 25.06
C GLY A 6 27.84 0.70 24.55
N VAL A 7 28.19 -0.09 23.53
CA VAL A 7 27.37 -1.24 23.08
C VAL A 7 27.28 -2.32 24.17
N ARG A 8 28.40 -2.64 24.83
CA ARG A 8 28.43 -3.65 25.91
C ARG A 8 27.60 -3.20 27.12
N GLU A 9 27.71 -1.94 27.49
CA GLU A 9 26.90 -1.38 28.57
C GLU A 9 25.43 -1.26 28.18
N GLY A 10 25.11 -0.88 26.94
CA GLY A 10 23.73 -0.91 26.44
C GLY A 10 23.06 -2.29 26.58
N PHE A 11 23.77 -3.37 26.24
CA PHE A 11 23.27 -4.73 26.48
C PHE A 11 23.06 -5.05 27.97
N ARG A 12 23.97 -4.61 28.85
CA ARG A 12 23.82 -4.78 30.30
C ARG A 12 22.64 -3.99 30.85
N THR A 13 22.44 -2.76 30.39
CA THR A 13 21.28 -1.92 30.76
C THR A 13 19.97 -2.58 30.33
N ILE A 14 19.89 -3.13 29.11
CA ILE A 14 18.74 -3.90 28.64
C ILE A 14 18.46 -5.10 29.55
N ILE A 15 19.52 -5.84 29.93
CA ILE A 15 19.42 -7.02 30.79
C ILE A 15 19.01 -6.67 32.22
N ARG A 16 19.39 -5.50 32.73
CA ARG A 16 19.07 -5.07 34.09
C ARG A 16 17.68 -4.40 34.18
N SER A 17 17.21 -3.80 33.09
CA SER A 17 15.90 -3.13 32.97
C SER A 17 14.93 -3.85 32.01
N ARG A 18 14.99 -5.20 31.99
CA ARG A 18 14.27 -6.05 31.02
C ARG A 18 12.79 -5.74 30.89
N SER A 19 12.07 -5.53 31.99
CA SER A 19 10.62 -5.33 31.97
C SER A 19 10.24 -4.04 31.22
N LEU A 20 10.92 -2.93 31.52
CA LEU A 20 10.68 -1.64 30.85
C LEU A 20 11.05 -1.71 29.37
N PHE A 21 12.16 -2.39 29.06
CA PHE A 21 12.59 -2.59 27.68
C PHE A 21 11.57 -3.41 26.87
N ILE A 22 11.09 -4.54 27.42
CA ILE A 22 10.12 -5.42 26.75
C ILE A 22 8.79 -4.70 26.53
N LEU A 23 8.29 -3.96 27.52
CA LEU A 23 7.04 -3.20 27.38
C LEU A 23 7.13 -2.17 26.25
N SER A 24 8.20 -1.38 26.24
CA SER A 24 8.43 -0.40 25.17
C SER A 24 8.62 -1.07 23.80
N LEU A 25 9.29 -2.23 23.76
CA LEU A 25 9.48 -3.01 22.55
C LEU A 25 8.14 -3.49 21.97
N LEU A 26 7.26 -4.02 22.82
CA LEU A 26 5.93 -4.50 22.39
C LEU A 26 5.07 -3.36 21.85
N VAL A 27 5.06 -2.21 22.51
CA VAL A 27 4.32 -1.03 22.03
C VAL A 27 4.84 -0.56 20.67
N ALA A 28 6.17 -0.51 20.49
CA ALA A 28 6.78 -0.18 19.19
C ALA A 28 6.44 -1.23 18.12
N ALA A 29 6.51 -2.52 18.46
CA ALA A 29 6.19 -3.61 17.55
C ALA A 29 4.72 -3.56 17.08
N ILE A 30 3.77 -3.36 18.00
CA ILE A 30 2.34 -3.24 17.67
C ILE A 30 2.09 -2.03 16.77
N SER A 31 2.75 -0.91 17.07
CA SER A 31 2.60 0.32 16.28
C SER A 31 3.13 0.12 14.84
N PHE A 32 4.32 -0.45 14.68
CA PHE A 32 4.87 -0.77 13.36
C PHE A 32 4.05 -1.83 12.62
N TYR A 33 3.49 -2.80 13.34
CA TYR A 33 2.61 -3.82 12.77
C TYR A 33 1.33 -3.19 12.20
N LEU A 34 0.67 -2.31 12.95
CA LEU A 34 -0.50 -1.58 12.49
C LEU A 34 -0.19 -0.78 11.23
N LEU A 35 0.88 0.02 11.25
CA LEU A 35 1.30 0.80 10.07
C LEU A 35 1.52 -0.10 8.84
N SER A 36 2.12 -1.27 9.05
CA SER A 36 2.42 -2.20 7.97
C SER A 36 1.18 -2.87 7.39
N ILE A 37 0.15 -3.17 8.20
CA ILE A 37 -1.13 -3.69 7.71
C ILE A 37 -1.84 -2.65 6.85
N PHE A 38 -1.96 -1.41 7.34
CA PHE A 38 -2.61 -0.33 6.60
C PHE A 38 -1.91 -0.09 5.26
N GLY A 39 -0.58 0.01 5.27
CA GLY A 39 0.20 0.12 4.03
C GLY A 39 0.02 -1.07 3.08
N LEU A 40 -0.09 -2.31 3.61
CA LEU A 40 -0.39 -3.49 2.80
C LEU A 40 -1.76 -3.38 2.12
N VAL A 41 -2.80 -2.97 2.87
CA VAL A 41 -4.16 -2.80 2.34
C VAL A 41 -4.17 -1.74 1.25
N THR A 42 -3.59 -0.56 1.49
CA THR A 42 -3.52 0.54 0.53
C THR A 42 -2.79 0.14 -0.75
N LEU A 43 -1.67 -0.58 -0.64
CA LEU A 43 -0.93 -1.07 -1.82
C LEU A 43 -1.71 -2.11 -2.62
N ASN A 44 -2.51 -2.94 -1.96
CA ASN A 44 -3.38 -3.89 -2.64
C ASN A 44 -4.52 -3.17 -3.37
N LEU A 45 -5.17 -2.20 -2.71
CA LEU A 45 -6.19 -1.36 -3.34
C LEU A 45 -5.65 -0.62 -4.56
N TYR A 46 -4.45 -0.02 -4.45
CA TYR A 46 -3.78 0.66 -5.55
C TYR A 46 -3.51 -0.26 -6.75
N LYS A 47 -3.00 -1.47 -6.50
CA LYS A 47 -2.78 -2.45 -7.56
C LYS A 47 -4.09 -2.92 -8.20
N MET A 48 -5.11 -3.18 -7.39
CA MET A 48 -6.41 -3.61 -7.89
C MET A 48 -7.06 -2.52 -8.74
N ALA A 49 -6.98 -1.26 -8.30
CA ALA A 49 -7.42 -0.12 -9.08
C ALA A 49 -6.67 -0.03 -10.43
N ASN A 50 -5.35 -0.23 -10.45
CA ASN A 50 -4.58 -0.19 -11.70
C ASN A 50 -4.89 -1.36 -12.65
N LEU A 51 -5.07 -2.58 -12.12
CA LEU A 51 -5.45 -3.75 -12.95
C LEU A 51 -6.82 -3.56 -13.60
N LEU A 52 -7.76 -2.92 -12.90
CA LEU A 52 -9.07 -2.59 -13.46
C LEU A 52 -8.98 -1.41 -14.43
N ASP A 53 -8.12 -0.43 -14.14
CA ASP A 53 -7.86 0.73 -15.01
C ASP A 53 -7.28 0.32 -16.38
N GLU A 54 -6.50 -0.75 -16.44
CA GLU A 54 -6.00 -1.33 -17.70
C GLU A 54 -7.10 -2.00 -18.54
N LYS A 55 -8.20 -2.40 -17.91
CA LYS A 55 -9.35 -3.04 -18.57
C LYS A 55 -10.45 -2.04 -18.95
N ILE A 56 -10.34 -0.77 -18.58
CA ILE A 56 -11.30 0.25 -18.96
C ILE A 56 -11.27 0.45 -20.48
N GLU A 57 -12.43 0.23 -21.08
CA GLU A 57 -12.68 0.44 -22.50
C GLU A 57 -14.10 0.98 -22.72
N ILE A 58 -14.28 1.70 -23.82
CA ILE A 58 -15.62 2.06 -24.32
C ILE A 58 -16.02 0.96 -25.28
N ILE A 59 -17.21 0.39 -25.08
CA ILE A 59 -17.81 -0.61 -25.95
C ILE A 59 -18.89 0.09 -26.78
N ALA A 60 -18.63 0.25 -28.08
CA ALA A 60 -19.60 0.80 -29.02
C ALA A 60 -20.31 -0.35 -29.75
N PHE A 61 -21.61 -0.51 -29.52
CA PHE A 61 -22.44 -1.50 -30.22
C PHE A 61 -22.84 -0.99 -31.60
N LEU A 62 -22.78 -1.87 -32.58
CA LEU A 62 -22.99 -1.53 -33.98
C LEU A 62 -24.41 -1.85 -34.43
N GLU A 63 -24.89 -1.09 -35.42
CA GLU A 63 -26.05 -1.46 -36.22
C GLU A 63 -25.71 -2.62 -37.19
N GLU A 64 -26.70 -3.42 -37.60
CA GLU A 64 -26.50 -4.63 -38.43
C GLU A 64 -25.78 -4.37 -39.77
N ARG A 65 -25.88 -3.15 -40.32
CA ARG A 65 -25.30 -2.76 -41.62
C ARG A 65 -24.23 -1.68 -41.49
N ALA A 66 -23.53 -1.61 -40.36
CA ALA A 66 -22.47 -0.63 -40.14
C ALA A 66 -21.21 -0.91 -40.99
N ASP A 67 -20.60 0.15 -41.53
CA ASP A 67 -19.28 0.05 -42.16
C ASP A 67 -18.18 0.03 -41.09
N ILE A 68 -17.74 -1.18 -40.75
CA ILE A 68 -16.76 -1.45 -39.69
C ILE A 68 -15.43 -0.73 -39.97
N GLN A 69 -14.98 -0.72 -41.22
CA GLN A 69 -13.66 -0.19 -41.56
C GLN A 69 -13.66 1.34 -41.50
N TRP A 70 -14.73 1.97 -41.97
CA TRP A 70 -14.92 3.40 -41.83
C TRP A 70 -15.04 3.81 -40.36
N LEU A 71 -15.80 3.08 -39.54
CA LEU A 71 -15.94 3.35 -38.11
C LEU A 71 -14.61 3.23 -37.37
N LYS A 72 -13.84 2.15 -37.60
CA LYS A 72 -12.52 1.98 -36.98
C LYS A 72 -11.58 3.14 -37.28
N ASN A 73 -11.52 3.57 -38.55
CA ASN A 73 -10.67 4.68 -38.97
C ASN A 73 -11.13 6.02 -38.40
N SER A 74 -12.44 6.22 -38.28
CA SER A 74 -13.02 7.45 -37.72
C SER A 74 -12.79 7.54 -36.21
N ILE A 75 -12.99 6.44 -35.48
CA ILE A 75 -12.77 6.38 -34.03
C ILE A 75 -11.29 6.54 -33.70
N LYS A 76 -10.39 5.94 -34.48
CA LYS A 76 -8.93 6.06 -34.27
C LYS A 76 -8.40 7.49 -34.42
N LYS A 77 -9.14 8.38 -35.09
CA LYS A 77 -8.80 9.81 -35.22
C LYS A 77 -9.25 10.65 -34.03
N ILE A 78 -10.08 10.11 -33.14
CA ILE A 78 -10.55 10.83 -31.95
C ILE A 78 -9.38 10.95 -30.97
N ASN A 79 -9.09 12.18 -30.54
CA ASN A 79 -8.05 12.44 -29.54
C ASN A 79 -8.35 11.68 -28.23
N GLY A 80 -7.33 11.00 -27.70
CA GLY A 80 -7.42 10.16 -26.51
C GLY A 80 -7.73 8.69 -26.76
N VAL A 81 -7.96 8.27 -28.02
CA VAL A 81 -8.09 6.85 -28.38
C VAL A 81 -6.70 6.25 -28.61
N GLN A 82 -6.40 5.19 -27.85
CA GLN A 82 -5.15 4.44 -27.94
C GLN A 82 -5.26 3.27 -28.92
N ASP A 83 -6.33 2.48 -28.83
CA ASP A 83 -6.52 1.30 -29.66
C ASP A 83 -8.00 1.01 -29.93
N VAL A 84 -8.29 0.35 -31.05
CA VAL A 84 -9.64 0.09 -31.54
C VAL A 84 -9.73 -1.35 -32.08
N VAL A 85 -10.45 -2.20 -31.36
CA VAL A 85 -10.60 -3.63 -31.68
C VAL A 85 -12.04 -3.94 -32.04
N TYR A 86 -12.26 -4.57 -33.18
CA TYR A 86 -13.59 -5.06 -33.57
C TYR A 86 -13.83 -6.44 -32.99
N VAL A 87 -15.02 -6.65 -32.42
CA VAL A 87 -15.48 -7.92 -31.87
C VAL A 87 -16.78 -8.30 -32.57
N SER A 88 -16.77 -9.41 -33.28
CA SER A 88 -17.98 -9.96 -33.92
C SER A 88 -18.97 -10.47 -32.88
N ALA A 89 -20.24 -10.56 -33.25
CA ALA A 89 -21.28 -11.14 -32.41
C ALA A 89 -20.90 -12.54 -31.88
N ASP A 90 -20.35 -13.40 -32.74
CA ASP A 90 -19.92 -14.76 -32.35
C ASP A 90 -18.74 -14.76 -31.37
N ALA A 91 -17.78 -13.84 -31.56
CA ALA A 91 -16.64 -13.71 -30.66
C ALA A 91 -17.08 -13.19 -29.28
N ALA A 92 -18.03 -12.24 -29.25
CA ALA A 92 -18.62 -11.75 -28.01
C ALA A 92 -19.34 -12.86 -27.23
N LEU A 93 -20.09 -13.73 -27.92
CA LEU A 93 -20.77 -14.88 -27.33
C LEU A 93 -19.78 -15.88 -26.74
N LYS A 94 -18.71 -16.22 -27.47
CA LYS A 94 -17.66 -17.12 -26.97
C LYS A 94 -16.97 -16.57 -25.72
N GLN A 95 -16.60 -15.29 -25.72
CA GLN A 95 -15.97 -14.65 -24.58
C GLN A 95 -16.89 -14.65 -23.35
N LEU A 96 -18.18 -14.37 -23.53
CA LEU A 96 -19.16 -14.42 -22.45
C LEU A 96 -19.30 -15.84 -21.87
N GLN A 97 -19.29 -16.88 -22.71
CA GLN A 97 -19.36 -18.28 -22.27
C GLN A 97 -18.12 -18.74 -21.48
N GLU A 98 -16.96 -18.16 -21.77
CA GLU A 98 -15.72 -18.42 -21.03
C GLU A 98 -15.72 -17.73 -19.66
N GLU A 99 -16.15 -16.46 -19.61
CA GLU A 99 -16.22 -15.66 -18.38
C GLU A 99 -17.29 -16.18 -17.41
N VAL A 100 -18.41 -16.70 -17.92
CA VAL A 100 -19.56 -17.18 -17.12
C VAL A 100 -19.60 -18.71 -17.08
N SER A 101 -18.49 -19.33 -16.70
CA SER A 101 -18.32 -20.78 -16.71
C SER A 101 -19.32 -21.56 -15.83
N GLU A 102 -19.90 -20.94 -14.80
CA GLU A 102 -20.92 -21.54 -13.91
C GLU A 102 -22.35 -21.48 -14.45
N THR A 103 -22.59 -20.77 -15.56
CA THR A 103 -23.95 -20.50 -16.08
C THR A 103 -24.09 -20.81 -17.57
N LYS A 104 -23.24 -21.72 -18.07
CA LYS A 104 -23.24 -22.19 -19.48
C LYS A 104 -24.61 -22.71 -19.95
N GLU A 105 -25.45 -23.17 -19.02
CA GLU A 105 -26.81 -23.64 -19.34
C GLU A 105 -27.78 -22.49 -19.68
N ILE A 106 -27.67 -21.30 -19.08
CA ILE A 106 -28.57 -20.17 -19.36
C ILE A 106 -28.27 -19.55 -20.73
N VAL A 107 -27.00 -19.53 -21.14
CA VAL A 107 -26.60 -18.96 -22.44
C VAL A 107 -27.06 -19.85 -23.62
N ARG A 108 -27.26 -21.16 -23.39
CA ARG A 108 -27.77 -22.11 -24.39
C ARG A 108 -29.29 -22.04 -24.60
N VAL A 109 -30.02 -21.28 -23.79
CA VAL A 109 -31.48 -21.12 -23.90
C VAL A 109 -31.87 -20.20 -25.07
N PHE A 110 -30.95 -19.35 -25.55
CA PHE A 110 -31.19 -18.51 -26.71
C PHE A 110 -30.92 -19.29 -28.01
N GLU A 111 -31.94 -19.49 -28.83
CA GLU A 111 -31.82 -20.15 -30.14
C GLU A 111 -30.99 -19.33 -31.14
N ASP A 112 -31.02 -17.99 -31.02
CA ASP A 112 -30.23 -17.03 -31.80
C ASP A 112 -29.29 -16.19 -30.91
N ASN A 113 -28.15 -15.77 -31.45
CA ASN A 113 -27.16 -14.95 -30.70
C ASN A 113 -27.73 -13.56 -30.37
N PRO A 114 -28.00 -13.24 -29.09
CA PRO A 114 -28.60 -11.97 -28.72
C PRO A 114 -27.61 -10.80 -28.69
N LEU A 115 -26.30 -11.07 -28.87
CA LEU A 115 -25.23 -10.08 -28.71
C LEU A 115 -24.92 -9.39 -30.05
N PRO A 116 -25.09 -8.05 -30.15
CA PRO A 116 -24.68 -7.32 -31.34
C PRO A 116 -23.15 -7.26 -31.47
N ALA A 117 -22.67 -7.06 -32.70
CA ALA A 117 -21.26 -6.77 -32.93
C ALA A 117 -20.85 -5.46 -32.26
N SER A 118 -19.59 -5.36 -31.81
CA SER A 118 -19.11 -4.19 -31.08
C SER A 118 -17.68 -3.79 -31.46
N ILE A 119 -17.35 -2.53 -31.21
CA ILE A 119 -15.99 -2.01 -31.26
C ILE A 119 -15.57 -1.66 -29.84
N ARG A 120 -14.52 -2.32 -29.35
CA ARG A 120 -13.87 -2.06 -28.07
C ARG A 120 -12.77 -1.02 -28.26
N ILE A 121 -12.84 0.05 -27.50
CA ILE A 121 -12.03 1.25 -27.67
C ILE A 121 -11.25 1.49 -26.39
N LYS A 122 -9.93 1.29 -26.46
CA LYS A 122 -9.03 1.59 -25.35
C LYS A 122 -8.62 3.05 -25.42
N LEU A 123 -8.74 3.73 -24.30
CA LEU A 123 -8.32 5.12 -24.17
C LEU A 123 -6.89 5.20 -23.65
N GLU A 124 -6.22 6.30 -23.93
CA GLU A 124 -4.96 6.65 -23.27
C GLU A 124 -5.20 6.88 -21.76
N PRO A 125 -4.20 6.61 -20.90
CA PRO A 125 -4.35 6.69 -19.43
C PRO A 125 -4.95 8.01 -18.90
N GLN A 126 -4.63 9.12 -19.55
CA GLN A 126 -5.12 10.45 -19.18
C GLN A 126 -6.63 10.65 -19.42
N TYR A 127 -7.22 9.90 -20.35
CA TYR A 127 -8.64 9.94 -20.67
C TYR A 127 -9.45 8.80 -20.01
N ARG A 128 -8.80 7.90 -19.25
CA ARG A 128 -9.46 6.83 -18.46
C ARG A 128 -10.04 7.36 -17.14
N ASN A 129 -10.80 8.44 -17.23
CA ASN A 129 -11.58 9.00 -16.13
C ASN A 129 -13.02 9.20 -16.58
N THR A 130 -13.97 9.38 -15.66
CA THR A 130 -15.40 9.45 -16.01
C THR A 130 -15.69 10.54 -17.05
N LYS A 131 -15.05 11.71 -16.95
CA LYS A 131 -15.25 12.80 -17.91
C LYS A 131 -14.71 12.47 -19.30
N GLY A 132 -13.49 11.92 -19.39
CA GLY A 132 -12.88 11.52 -20.66
C GLY A 132 -13.64 10.39 -21.34
N LEU A 133 -14.10 9.40 -20.58
CA LEU A 133 -14.97 8.32 -21.06
C LEU A 133 -16.28 8.88 -21.60
N GLU A 134 -16.94 9.76 -20.86
CA GLU A 134 -18.22 10.37 -21.25
C GLU A 134 -18.07 11.24 -22.51
N GLU A 135 -17.04 12.09 -22.57
CA GLU A 135 -16.78 12.95 -23.73
C GLU A 135 -16.50 12.16 -25.01
N ILE A 136 -15.68 11.12 -24.92
CA ILE A 136 -15.33 10.28 -26.07
C ILE A 136 -16.51 9.38 -26.46
N SER A 137 -17.22 8.81 -25.49
CA SER A 137 -18.46 8.05 -25.73
C SER A 137 -19.50 8.87 -26.49
N LYS A 138 -19.75 10.13 -26.06
CA LYS A 138 -20.67 11.04 -26.77
C LYS A 138 -20.24 11.32 -28.21
N LYS A 139 -18.94 11.49 -28.46
CA LYS A 139 -18.41 11.68 -29.83
C LYS A 139 -18.60 10.44 -30.70
N ILE A 140 -18.46 9.25 -30.14
CA ILE A 140 -18.61 7.98 -30.84
C ILE A 140 -20.08 7.68 -31.14
N LEU A 141 -20.98 7.99 -30.21
CA LEU A 141 -22.43 7.83 -30.39
C LEU A 141 -22.99 8.68 -31.55
N LEU A 142 -22.33 9.79 -31.90
CA LEU A 142 -22.70 10.63 -33.05
C LEU A 142 -22.30 10.04 -34.41
N LEU A 143 -21.48 8.99 -34.44
CA LEU A 143 -21.06 8.34 -35.68
C LEU A 143 -22.19 7.46 -36.23
N LYS A 144 -22.44 7.56 -37.55
CA LYS A 144 -23.43 6.73 -38.23
C LYS A 144 -23.04 5.25 -38.15
N GLY A 145 -23.97 4.39 -37.74
CA GLY A 145 -23.77 2.95 -37.58
C GLY A 145 -23.39 2.51 -36.16
N VAL A 146 -23.31 3.45 -35.19
CA VAL A 146 -23.21 3.14 -33.76
C VAL A 146 -24.61 3.22 -33.15
N LYS A 147 -25.07 2.11 -32.54
CA LYS A 147 -26.38 2.00 -31.91
C LYS A 147 -26.38 2.51 -30.48
N ASP A 148 -25.36 2.14 -29.72
CA ASP A 148 -25.22 2.52 -28.30
C ASP A 148 -23.75 2.43 -27.88
N THR A 149 -23.38 3.12 -26.80
CA THR A 149 -22.04 3.05 -26.21
C THR A 149 -22.12 2.83 -24.72
N ILE A 150 -21.48 1.78 -24.22
CA ILE A 150 -21.34 1.50 -22.80
C ILE A 150 -19.90 1.72 -22.40
N TYR A 151 -19.68 2.34 -21.25
CA TYR A 151 -18.36 2.50 -20.66
C TYR A 151 -18.40 2.15 -19.16
N GLY A 152 -17.44 1.34 -18.73
CA GLY A 152 -17.24 1.01 -17.32
C GLY A 152 -16.08 1.82 -16.77
N GLY A 153 -16.36 2.80 -15.92
CA GLY A 153 -15.31 3.64 -15.32
C GLY A 153 -15.61 4.11 -13.90
N GLU A 154 -16.90 4.19 -13.53
CA GLU A 154 -17.32 4.74 -12.24
C GLU A 154 -16.76 3.95 -11.05
N LEU A 155 -16.83 2.62 -11.11
CA LEU A 155 -16.28 1.74 -10.06
C LEU A 155 -14.76 1.92 -9.90
N VAL A 156 -14.02 2.08 -10.99
CA VAL A 156 -12.57 2.28 -10.94
C VAL A 156 -12.22 3.67 -10.39
N GLU A 157 -12.99 4.71 -10.74
CA GLU A 157 -12.81 6.04 -10.16
C GLU A 157 -13.12 6.04 -8.67
N GLN A 158 -14.18 5.36 -8.24
CA GLN A 158 -14.51 5.19 -6.82
C GLN A 158 -13.38 4.46 -6.07
N LEU A 159 -12.83 3.38 -6.64
CA LEU A 159 -11.68 2.67 -6.07
C LEU A 159 -10.42 3.55 -5.99
N LYS A 160 -10.14 4.34 -7.04
CA LYS A 160 -9.02 5.31 -7.04
C LYS A 160 -9.22 6.38 -5.97
N LYS A 161 -10.44 6.91 -5.79
CA LYS A 161 -10.78 7.85 -4.71
C LYS A 161 -10.55 7.25 -3.33
N ILE A 162 -11.06 6.05 -3.08
CA ILE A 162 -10.85 5.32 -1.81
C ILE A 162 -9.35 5.10 -1.56
N THR A 163 -8.61 4.68 -2.59
CA THR A 163 -7.16 4.47 -2.50
C THR A 163 -6.42 5.76 -2.15
N ASN A 164 -6.78 6.88 -2.78
CA ASN A 164 -6.17 8.18 -2.49
C ASN A 164 -6.48 8.67 -1.08
N ILE A 165 -7.71 8.46 -0.59
CA ILE A 165 -8.09 8.76 0.79
C ILE A 165 -7.28 7.90 1.77
N MET A 166 -7.15 6.60 1.48
CA MET A 166 -6.30 5.70 2.27
C MET A 166 -4.83 6.12 2.27
N LEU A 167 -4.27 6.55 1.13
CA LEU A 167 -2.90 7.06 1.07
C LEU A 167 -2.71 8.30 1.97
N PHE A 168 -3.66 9.24 1.96
CA PHE A 168 -3.61 10.40 2.84
C PHE A 168 -3.71 9.99 4.31
N PHE A 169 -4.61 9.05 4.61
CA PHE A 169 -4.77 8.48 5.95
C PHE A 169 -3.50 7.76 6.43
N ASP A 170 -2.85 6.97 5.57
CA ASP A 170 -1.60 6.26 5.85
C ASP A 170 -0.45 7.22 6.18
N ILE A 171 -0.34 8.33 5.45
CA ILE A 171 0.65 9.37 5.75
C ILE A 171 0.36 10.00 7.12
N GLY A 172 -0.90 10.29 7.44
CA GLY A 172 -1.30 10.79 8.75
C GLY A 172 -0.99 9.79 9.88
N LEU A 173 -1.32 8.52 9.66
CA LEU A 173 -1.07 7.43 10.59
C LEU A 173 0.43 7.23 10.81
N LEU A 174 1.24 7.32 9.75
CA LEU A 174 2.70 7.26 9.82
C LEU A 174 3.26 8.35 10.74
N ILE A 175 2.77 9.59 10.63
CA ILE A 175 3.19 10.70 11.50
C ILE A 175 2.80 10.42 12.95
N ILE A 176 1.55 10.03 13.21
CA ILE A 176 1.05 9.76 14.57
C ILE A 176 1.80 8.61 15.23
N ILE A 177 2.02 7.51 14.50
CA ILE A 177 2.76 6.34 14.98
C ILE A 177 4.22 6.70 15.25
N THR A 178 4.84 7.48 14.37
CA THR A 178 6.20 7.97 14.57
C THR A 178 6.29 8.76 15.87
N LEU A 179 5.41 9.74 16.08
CA LEU A 179 5.38 10.54 17.31
C LEU A 179 5.12 9.67 18.55
N SER A 180 4.24 8.69 18.44
CA SER A 180 3.91 7.75 19.53
C SER A 180 5.12 6.90 19.92
N VAL A 181 5.85 6.34 18.94
CA VAL A 181 7.06 5.54 19.19
C VAL A 181 8.15 6.40 19.81
N ILE A 182 8.36 7.63 19.30
CA ILE A 182 9.32 8.58 19.89
C ILE A 182 8.93 8.88 21.35
N PHE A 183 7.64 9.11 21.63
CA PHE A 183 7.14 9.39 22.97
C PHE A 183 7.34 8.21 23.92
N VAL A 184 7.04 6.99 23.47
CA VAL A 184 7.22 5.77 24.26
C VAL A 184 8.69 5.51 24.56
N ILE A 185 9.58 5.66 23.57
CA ILE A 185 11.03 5.55 23.76
C ILE A 185 11.52 6.62 24.74
N PHE A 186 11.08 7.87 24.59
CA PHE A 186 11.43 8.96 25.50
C PHE A 186 11.03 8.63 26.95
N GLN A 187 9.80 8.19 27.17
CA GLN A 187 9.31 7.85 28.51
C GLN A 187 10.06 6.65 29.09
N THR A 188 10.41 5.68 28.25
CA THR A 188 11.20 4.51 28.67
C THR A 188 12.61 4.92 29.08
N ILE A 189 13.30 5.72 28.27
CA ILE A 189 14.65 6.22 28.59
C ILE A 189 14.61 7.06 29.87
N LYS A 190 13.62 7.93 30.05
CA LYS A 190 13.46 8.73 31.27
C LYS A 190 13.34 7.85 32.51
N LEU A 191 12.53 6.79 32.46
CA LEU A 191 12.37 5.84 33.55
C LEU A 191 13.66 5.04 33.80
N THR A 192 14.36 4.62 32.74
CA THR A 192 15.63 3.91 32.86
C THR A 192 16.72 4.80 33.45
N ILE A 193 16.81 6.08 33.06
CA ILE A 193 17.75 7.05 33.66
C ILE A 193 17.44 7.25 35.13
N PHE A 194 16.16 7.43 35.49
CA PHE A 194 15.76 7.57 36.90
C PHE A 194 16.13 6.34 37.74
N ALA A 195 15.95 5.14 37.19
CA ALA A 195 16.34 3.89 37.84
C ALA A 195 17.86 3.73 38.03
N HIS A 196 18.68 4.46 37.26
CA HIS A 196 20.15 4.40 37.29
C HIS A 196 20.79 5.76 37.64
N ALA A 197 20.06 6.66 38.29
CA ALA A 197 20.50 8.03 38.56
C ALA A 197 21.82 8.08 39.35
N THR A 198 21.99 7.23 40.36
CA THR A 198 23.21 7.16 41.19
C THR A 198 24.43 6.72 40.40
N GLU A 199 24.29 5.79 39.45
CA GLU A 199 25.41 5.36 38.60
C GLU A 199 25.84 6.47 37.65
N ILE A 200 24.86 7.20 37.08
CA ILE A 200 25.12 8.35 36.21
C ILE A 200 25.79 9.48 36.99
N GLU A 201 25.39 9.72 38.23
CA GLU A 201 26.01 10.71 39.12
C GLU A 201 27.48 10.38 39.40
N ILE A 202 27.78 9.12 39.74
CA ILE A 202 29.16 8.67 39.92
C ILE A 202 29.97 8.87 38.64
N MET A 203 29.43 8.49 37.48
CA MET A 203 30.11 8.67 36.18
C MET A 203 30.43 10.15 35.89
N LYS A 204 29.52 11.07 36.21
CA LYS A 204 29.76 12.52 36.06
C LYS A 204 30.86 13.02 37.00
N LEU A 205 30.92 12.51 38.24
CA LEU A 205 31.95 12.90 39.21
C LEU A 205 33.36 12.47 38.80
N VAL A 206 33.51 11.36 38.06
CA VAL A 206 34.80 10.92 37.52
C VAL A 206 35.17 11.57 36.19
N GLY A 207 34.38 12.55 35.72
CA GLY A 207 34.64 13.31 34.49
C GLY A 207 34.21 12.62 33.20
N ALA A 208 33.23 11.70 33.24
CA ALA A 208 32.68 11.11 32.03
C ALA A 208 31.98 12.17 31.17
N THR A 209 32.21 12.13 29.85
CA THR A 209 31.56 13.03 28.90
C THR A 209 30.08 12.69 28.72
N ASP A 210 29.23 13.69 28.45
CA ASP A 210 27.79 13.49 28.22
C ASP A 210 27.49 12.50 27.08
N THR A 211 28.36 12.45 26.07
CA THR A 211 28.29 11.45 24.99
C THR A 211 28.51 10.03 25.51
N PHE A 212 29.44 9.82 26.45
CA PHE A 212 29.69 8.51 27.03
C PHE A 212 28.49 8.00 27.84
N ILE A 213 27.79 8.90 28.53
CA ILE A 213 26.58 8.60 29.31
C ILE A 213 25.39 8.26 28.39
N THR A 214 25.32 8.83 27.18
CA THR A 214 24.16 8.70 26.30
C THR A 214 24.20 7.53 25.31
N ILE A 215 25.40 7.06 24.93
CA ILE A 215 25.55 5.95 23.97
C ILE A 215 24.72 4.69 24.33
N PRO A 216 24.67 4.21 25.59
CA PRO A 216 23.88 3.03 25.96
C PRO A 216 22.38 3.18 25.64
N PHE A 217 21.83 4.38 25.82
CA PHE A 217 20.41 4.68 25.58
C PHE A 217 20.10 4.85 24.08
N VAL A 218 21.03 5.44 23.31
CA VAL A 218 20.93 5.45 21.83
C VAL A 218 20.84 4.04 21.30
N PHE A 219 21.74 3.18 21.79
CA PHE A 219 21.81 1.78 21.39
C PHE A 219 20.55 1.00 21.77
N GLN A 220 19.99 1.27 22.96
CA GLN A 220 18.72 0.67 23.40
C GLN A 220 17.57 1.02 22.43
N GLY A 221 17.42 2.29 22.04
CA GLY A 221 16.40 2.71 21.09
C GLY A 221 16.59 2.14 19.68
N LEU A 222 17.84 2.01 19.24
CA LEU A 222 18.17 1.33 17.97
C LEU A 222 17.75 -0.15 18.01
N ILE A 223 18.07 -0.88 19.08
CA ILE A 223 17.64 -2.28 19.23
C ILE A 223 16.11 -2.37 19.29
N GLN A 224 15.43 -1.48 20.01
CA GLN A 224 13.96 -1.46 20.06
C GLN A 224 13.34 -1.25 18.67
N GLY A 225 13.90 -0.35 17.87
CA GLY A 225 13.46 -0.13 16.49
C GLY A 225 13.62 -1.38 15.60
N ILE A 226 14.79 -2.02 15.68
CA ILE A 226 15.10 -3.23 14.90
C ILE A 226 14.22 -4.40 15.32
N LEU A 227 14.22 -4.75 16.62
CA LEU A 227 13.44 -5.87 17.13
C LEU A 227 11.94 -5.62 16.94
N GLY A 228 11.48 -4.38 17.14
CA GLY A 228 10.10 -4.00 16.91
C GLY A 228 9.69 -4.19 15.44
N GLY A 229 10.54 -3.78 14.50
CA GLY A 229 10.31 -3.99 13.07
C GLY A 229 10.32 -5.47 12.67
N ILE A 230 11.23 -6.27 13.24
CA ILE A 230 11.27 -7.72 13.01
C ILE A 230 9.98 -8.39 13.52
N ILE A 231 9.56 -8.09 14.75
CA ILE A 231 8.33 -8.65 15.33
C ILE A 231 7.12 -8.23 14.49
N ALA A 232 7.02 -6.96 14.14
CA ALA A 232 5.95 -6.44 13.28
C ALA A 232 5.88 -7.16 11.93
N PHE A 233 7.04 -7.41 11.32
CA PHE A 233 7.09 -8.16 10.07
C PHE A 233 6.65 -9.62 10.23
N ILE A 234 7.13 -10.32 11.26
CA ILE A 234 6.72 -11.71 11.52
C ILE A 234 5.20 -11.78 11.70
N LEU A 235 4.62 -10.86 12.49
CA LEU A 235 3.18 -10.75 12.66
C LEU A 235 2.48 -10.51 11.32
N LEU A 236 3.00 -9.61 10.49
CA LEU A 236 2.42 -9.34 9.16
C LEU A 236 2.47 -10.57 8.26
N VAL A 237 3.57 -11.33 8.24
CA VAL A 237 3.69 -12.56 7.46
C VAL A 237 2.66 -13.60 7.92
N ILE A 238 2.46 -13.74 9.22
CA ILE A 238 1.43 -14.62 9.79
C ILE A 238 0.04 -14.17 9.34
N THR A 239 -0.27 -12.88 9.47
CA THR A 239 -1.56 -12.31 9.08
C THR A 239 -1.83 -12.50 7.60
N VAL A 240 -0.84 -12.28 6.73
CA VAL A 240 -0.97 -12.51 5.29
C VAL A 240 -1.16 -13.99 4.97
N ARG A 241 -0.42 -14.89 5.61
CA ARG A 241 -0.60 -16.34 5.45
C ARG A 241 -2.02 -16.77 5.79
N ILE A 242 -2.54 -16.33 6.93
CA ILE A 242 -3.92 -16.62 7.34
C ILE A 242 -4.90 -16.02 6.35
N ALA A 243 -4.76 -14.74 6.00
CA ALA A 243 -5.65 -14.07 5.05
C ALA A 243 -5.64 -14.76 3.68
N SER A 244 -4.49 -15.22 3.20
CA SER A 244 -4.37 -15.95 1.92
C SER A 244 -5.06 -17.31 1.92
N SER A 245 -5.29 -17.92 3.09
CA SER A 245 -6.07 -19.16 3.20
C SER A 245 -7.58 -18.93 3.09
N PHE A 246 -8.07 -17.76 3.50
CA PHE A 246 -9.49 -17.40 3.45
C PHE A 246 -9.88 -16.66 2.18
N PHE A 247 -8.98 -15.84 1.66
CA PHE A 247 -9.17 -15.00 0.50
C PHE A 247 -8.09 -15.35 -0.52
N ASN A 248 -8.46 -15.53 -1.78
CA ASN A 248 -7.51 -15.80 -2.87
C ASN A 248 -6.75 -14.51 -3.26
N ILE A 249 -6.06 -13.90 -2.27
CA ILE A 249 -5.35 -12.62 -2.39
C ILE A 249 -3.99 -12.89 -3.03
N PRO A 250 -3.72 -12.42 -4.26
CA PRO A 250 -2.53 -12.80 -5.00
C PRO A 250 -1.27 -12.00 -4.61
N PHE A 251 -1.21 -11.41 -3.42
CA PHE A 251 -0.13 -10.45 -3.11
C PHE A 251 0.51 -10.67 -1.74
N PHE A 252 1.55 -11.51 -1.77
CA PHE A 252 2.54 -11.67 -0.72
C PHE A 252 3.42 -10.41 -0.59
N PRO A 253 3.81 -9.98 0.63
CA PRO A 253 4.83 -8.95 0.79
C PRO A 253 6.14 -9.45 0.17
N ARG A 254 6.60 -8.78 -0.89
CA ARG A 254 7.92 -9.06 -1.49
C ARG A 254 9.02 -8.87 -0.43
N PRO A 255 10.19 -9.52 -0.57
CA PRO A 255 11.33 -9.29 0.34
C PRO A 255 11.75 -7.81 0.46
N LEU A 256 11.40 -6.99 -0.54
CA LEU A 256 11.60 -5.53 -0.48
C LEU A 256 10.78 -4.85 0.64
N PHE A 257 9.60 -5.38 0.97
CA PHE A 257 8.75 -4.87 2.06
C PHE A 257 9.37 -5.16 3.44
N PHE A 258 10.05 -6.31 3.57
CA PHE A 258 10.81 -6.67 4.77
C PHE A 258 12.00 -5.75 4.99
N LEU A 259 12.78 -5.50 3.93
CA LEU A 259 13.90 -4.58 3.99
C LEU A 259 13.41 -3.16 4.31
N GLY A 260 12.29 -2.75 3.70
CA GLY A 260 11.64 -1.47 3.98
C GLY A 260 11.23 -1.33 5.45
N SER A 261 10.53 -2.31 6.03
CA SER A 261 10.07 -2.23 7.42
C SER A 261 11.22 -2.20 8.43
N ILE A 262 12.32 -2.93 8.19
CA ILE A 262 13.52 -2.88 9.03
C ILE A 262 14.24 -1.53 8.90
N LEU A 263 14.41 -1.02 7.67
CA LEU A 263 15.03 0.28 7.43
C LEU A 263 14.24 1.42 8.09
N PHE A 264 12.91 1.42 7.92
CA PHE A 264 12.04 2.39 8.58
C PHE A 264 12.11 2.25 10.10
N GLY A 265 12.04 1.04 10.65
CA GLY A 265 12.18 0.78 12.09
C GLY A 265 13.51 1.26 12.67
N MET A 266 14.62 1.05 11.95
CA MET A 266 15.95 1.56 12.31
C MET A 266 15.99 3.09 12.33
N VAL A 267 15.54 3.74 11.25
CA VAL A 267 15.55 5.20 11.13
C VAL A 267 14.72 5.84 12.23
N PHE A 268 13.50 5.34 12.47
CA PHE A 268 12.63 5.87 13.52
C PHE A 268 13.16 5.58 14.93
N GLY A 269 13.75 4.40 15.18
CA GLY A 269 14.37 4.07 16.46
C GLY A 269 15.55 5.00 16.80
N ILE A 270 16.39 5.30 15.79
CA ILE A 270 17.53 6.23 15.94
C ILE A 270 17.05 7.67 16.17
N ILE A 271 16.08 8.14 15.38
CA ILE A 271 15.53 9.50 15.51
C ILE A 271 14.87 9.68 16.88
N GLY A 272 14.02 8.73 17.29
CA GLY A 272 13.32 8.81 18.57
C GLY A 272 14.25 8.80 19.77
N SER A 273 15.27 7.94 19.76
CA SER A 273 16.26 7.92 20.84
C SER A 273 17.12 9.18 20.86
N SER A 274 17.53 9.69 19.69
CA SER A 274 18.34 10.91 19.58
C SER A 274 17.61 12.16 20.06
N ILE A 275 16.31 12.28 19.75
CA ILE A 275 15.46 13.39 20.24
C ILE A 275 15.30 13.29 21.76
N ALA A 276 15.09 12.09 22.30
CA ALA A 276 14.92 11.87 23.72
C ALA A 276 16.15 12.31 24.53
N LEU A 277 17.35 11.98 24.05
CA LEU A 277 18.61 12.26 24.75
C LEU A 277 19.01 13.73 24.71
N ARG A 278 18.77 14.44 23.59
CA ARG A 278 19.05 15.89 23.49
C ARG A 278 18.26 16.74 24.48
N ARG A 279 17.08 16.27 24.91
CA ARG A 279 16.22 16.99 25.85
C ARG A 279 16.59 16.74 27.31
N PHE A 280 17.33 15.66 27.62
CA PHE A 280 17.64 15.24 28.99
C PHE A 280 19.05 15.64 29.47
N LEU A 281 19.96 15.92 28.53
CA LEU A 281 21.32 16.38 28.84
C LEU A 281 21.47 17.90 28.91
N LYS A 282 20.40 18.66 28.68
CA LYS A 282 20.35 20.09 29.03
C LYS A 282 19.86 20.23 30.46
#